data_AF-A0A940JDI5-F1
#
_entry.id   AF-A0A940JDI5-F1
#
_cell.length_a   1.000
_cell.length_b   1.000
_cell.length_c   1.000
_cell.angle_alpha   90.00
_cell.angle_beta   90.00
_cell.angle_gamma   90.00
#
_symmetry.space_group_name_H-M   'P 1'
#
loop_
_entity.id
_entity.type
_entity.pdbx_description
1 polymer ?
#
loop_
_entity_poly.entity_id
_entity_poly.type
_entity_poly.pdbx_seq_one_letter_code
_entity_poly.pdbx_strand_id
1 'polypeptide(L)'
;MRACLAALVLTLGMASSASALPSRAQVIALALTPKEQAKPLQEALEKELKSSRRFVVAKPVTFQGSDANPQGAISGLRRATKADLVFGGSVVEGKDGELELNGRIYDLAVGDASKAIRFTGVRNDTPALARELARYMRAQAPLRGEITGMRDNRVLLNIGYEDGVQPGSYFAINRAGAARGAQAGQLRIISADAWFSTGELLSRSRGQKVSPGDAVVEDVDYGLIAP
;
A
#
# COMPACT_ATOMS: atom_id res chain seq x y z
N MET A 1 38.81 -28.77 -44.59
CA MET A 1 37.35 -28.96 -44.50
C MET A 1 36.90 -28.49 -43.12
N ARG A 2 36.29 -27.30 -43.03
CA ARG A 2 35.84 -26.68 -41.77
C ARG A 2 34.36 -26.96 -41.59
N ALA A 3 33.99 -27.66 -40.52
CA ALA A 3 32.60 -27.80 -40.10
C ALA A 3 32.29 -26.68 -39.09
N CYS A 4 31.48 -25.70 -39.51
CA CYS A 4 30.83 -24.75 -38.62
C CYS A 4 29.65 -25.47 -37.95
N LEU A 5 29.70 -25.62 -36.62
CA LEU A 5 28.55 -26.06 -35.84
C LEU A 5 27.65 -24.85 -35.60
N ALA A 6 26.42 -24.92 -36.10
CA ALA A 6 25.41 -23.88 -35.98
C ALA A 6 24.96 -23.72 -34.52
N ALA A 7 25.09 -22.52 -33.97
CA ALA A 7 24.48 -22.13 -32.72
C ALA A 7 22.96 -21.99 -32.93
N LEU A 8 22.19 -22.87 -32.27
CA LEU A 8 20.74 -22.77 -32.17
C LEU A 8 20.39 -21.64 -31.20
N VAL A 9 20.27 -20.41 -31.72
CA VAL A 9 19.72 -19.28 -30.99
C VAL A 9 18.21 -19.46 -30.92
N LEU A 10 17.70 -19.90 -29.76
CA LEU A 10 16.27 -19.83 -29.45
C LEU A 10 15.89 -18.36 -29.29
N THR A 11 15.36 -17.78 -30.37
CA THR A 11 14.66 -16.51 -30.35
C THR A 11 13.31 -16.70 -29.65
N LEU A 12 13.26 -16.31 -28.36
CA LEU A 12 12.02 -15.98 -27.69
C LEU A 12 11.46 -14.70 -28.31
N GLY A 13 10.79 -14.85 -29.44
CA GLY A 13 9.93 -13.84 -30.02
C GLY A 13 8.64 -13.78 -29.22
N MET A 14 8.43 -12.68 -28.51
CA MET A 14 7.23 -11.85 -28.57
C MET A 14 7.40 -10.71 -27.57
N ALA A 15 7.77 -9.55 -28.13
CA ALA A 15 7.50 -8.27 -27.51
C ALA A 15 5.97 -8.14 -27.37
N SER A 16 5.45 -8.55 -26.22
CA SER A 16 4.24 -7.95 -25.70
C SER A 16 4.66 -6.61 -25.14
N SER A 17 4.29 -5.54 -25.83
CA SER A 17 4.17 -4.22 -25.26
C SER A 17 3.12 -4.30 -24.16
N ALA A 18 3.49 -4.86 -23.01
CA ALA A 18 2.75 -4.68 -21.78
C ALA A 18 2.80 -3.18 -21.54
N SER A 19 1.69 -2.49 -21.85
CA SER A 19 1.43 -1.23 -21.17
C SER A 19 1.53 -1.61 -19.70
N ALA A 20 2.55 -1.07 -19.03
CA ALA A 20 2.69 -1.22 -17.60
C ALA A 20 1.44 -0.55 -17.02
N LEU A 21 0.38 -1.34 -16.84
CA LEU A 21 -0.76 -0.96 -16.04
C LEU A 21 -0.13 -0.58 -14.70
N PRO A 22 -0.22 0.69 -14.29
CA PRO A 22 0.41 1.11 -13.06
C PRO A 22 -0.09 0.17 -11.96
N SER A 23 0.84 -0.37 -11.18
CA SER A 23 0.59 -0.88 -9.83
C SER A 23 -0.56 -0.07 -9.25
N ARG A 24 -1.68 -0.70 -8.87
CA ARG A 24 -2.89 0.07 -8.53
C ARG A 24 -2.58 0.91 -7.28
N ALA A 25 -2.15 2.15 -7.52
CA ALA A 25 -1.65 3.03 -6.49
C ALA A 25 -2.75 3.22 -5.45
N GLN A 26 -2.40 3.07 -4.17
CA GLN A 26 -3.39 3.05 -3.10
C GLN A 26 -4.00 4.43 -2.96
N VAL A 27 -5.33 4.50 -2.99
CA VAL A 27 -6.02 5.77 -2.84
C VAL A 27 -5.99 6.16 -1.36
N ILE A 28 -5.39 7.29 -1.03
CA ILE A 28 -5.26 7.78 0.34
C ILE A 28 -5.95 9.13 0.52
N ALA A 29 -6.76 9.26 1.56
CA ALA A 29 -7.33 10.55 1.95
C ALA A 29 -6.71 11.06 3.27
N LEU A 30 -6.69 12.37 3.45
CA LEU A 30 -6.29 13.02 4.68
C LEU A 30 -7.54 13.54 5.41
N ALA A 31 -7.62 13.27 6.71
CA ALA A 31 -8.73 13.65 7.57
C ALA A 31 -8.20 14.32 8.85
N LEU A 32 -7.52 15.45 8.68
CA LEU A 32 -6.90 16.21 9.76
C LEU A 32 -7.85 17.30 10.28
N THR A 33 -7.92 17.45 11.60
CA THR A 33 -8.80 18.39 12.29
C THR A 33 -8.04 19.20 13.34
N PRO A 34 -8.45 20.44 13.67
CA PRO A 34 -9.41 21.25 12.92
C PRO A 34 -8.81 21.71 11.60
N LYS A 35 -9.67 21.86 10.58
CA LYS A 35 -9.26 22.08 9.18
C LYS A 35 -8.37 23.31 8.99
N GLU A 36 -8.63 24.38 9.75
CA GLU A 36 -7.87 25.64 9.63
C GLU A 36 -6.42 25.49 10.08
N GLN A 37 -6.20 24.83 11.22
CA GLN A 37 -4.86 24.59 11.78
C GLN A 37 -4.11 23.52 10.98
N ALA A 38 -4.83 22.52 10.48
CA ALA A 38 -4.22 21.42 9.74
C ALA A 38 -3.85 21.78 8.29
N LYS A 39 -4.40 22.85 7.70
CA LYS A 39 -4.25 23.15 6.27
C LYS A 39 -2.80 23.19 5.78
N PRO A 40 -1.85 23.90 6.43
CA PRO A 40 -0.47 23.96 5.96
C PRO A 40 0.21 22.58 5.96
N LEU A 41 -0.01 21.80 7.03
CA LEU A 41 0.53 20.45 7.16
C LEU A 41 -0.09 19.51 6.13
N GLN A 42 -1.40 19.63 5.90
CA GLN A 42 -2.12 18.83 4.93
C GLN A 42 -1.57 19.08 3.53
N GLU A 43 -1.43 20.33 3.10
CA GLU A 43 -0.89 20.68 1.78
C GLU A 43 0.54 20.17 1.59
N ALA A 44 1.40 20.32 2.62
CA ALA A 44 2.75 19.80 2.60
C ALA A 44 2.77 18.26 2.51
N LEU A 45 1.93 17.58 3.30
CA LEU A 45 1.83 16.13 3.30
C LEU A 45 1.27 15.59 1.98
N GLU A 46 0.29 16.24 1.37
CA GLU A 46 -0.19 15.87 0.04
C GLU A 46 0.93 15.93 -1.01
N LYS A 47 1.78 16.97 -0.96
CA LYS A 47 2.93 17.10 -1.87
C LYS A 47 3.91 15.95 -1.67
N GLU A 48 4.21 15.60 -0.43
CA GLU A 48 5.09 14.48 -0.11
C GLU A 48 4.49 13.13 -0.50
N LEU A 49 3.19 12.89 -0.30
CA LEU A 49 2.56 11.63 -0.70
C LEU A 49 2.53 11.48 -2.23
N LYS A 50 2.20 12.56 -2.95
CA LYS A 50 2.19 12.63 -4.43
C LYS A 50 3.58 12.47 -5.06
N SER A 51 4.66 12.66 -4.31
CA SER A 51 6.02 12.45 -4.81
C SER A 51 6.37 10.96 -4.95
N SER A 52 5.57 10.05 -4.39
CA SER A 52 5.70 8.61 -4.61
C SER A 52 4.58 8.06 -5.48
N ARG A 53 4.87 7.01 -6.26
CA ARG A 53 3.86 6.28 -7.06
C ARG A 53 2.94 5.39 -6.23
N ARG A 54 3.30 5.15 -4.97
CA ARG A 54 2.56 4.27 -4.06
C ARG A 54 1.15 4.77 -3.75
N PHE A 55 0.95 6.09 -3.76
CA PHE A 55 -0.28 6.71 -3.31
C PHE A 55 -0.91 7.62 -4.36
N VAL A 56 -2.23 7.49 -4.54
CA VAL A 56 -3.07 8.51 -5.18
C VAL A 56 -3.77 9.28 -4.08
N VAL A 57 -3.41 10.54 -3.91
CA VAL A 57 -4.02 11.38 -2.89
C VAL A 57 -5.43 11.81 -3.34
N ALA A 58 -6.45 11.34 -2.64
CA ALA A 58 -7.85 11.71 -2.82
C ALA A 58 -8.17 13.06 -2.19
N LYS A 59 -9.39 13.55 -2.43
CA LYS A 59 -9.89 14.75 -1.77
C LYS A 59 -9.86 14.57 -0.25
N PRO A 60 -9.40 15.58 0.51
CA PRO A 60 -9.46 15.58 1.96
C PRO A 60 -10.89 15.39 2.45
N VAL A 61 -11.05 14.68 3.56
CA VAL A 61 -12.37 14.41 4.15
C VAL A 61 -12.44 14.90 5.58
N THR A 62 -13.60 15.40 5.96
CA THR A 62 -13.86 15.77 7.35
C THR A 62 -14.25 14.52 8.12
N PHE A 63 -13.63 14.31 9.27
CA PHE A 63 -13.92 13.20 10.15
C PHE A 63 -14.15 13.72 11.57
N GLN A 64 -15.23 13.27 12.22
CA GLN A 64 -15.61 13.66 13.58
C GLN A 64 -15.55 12.48 14.57
N GLY A 65 -14.90 11.36 14.21
CA GLY A 65 -14.77 10.27 15.17
C GLY A 65 -13.56 10.46 16.10
N SER A 66 -13.64 9.80 17.25
CA SER A 66 -12.60 9.81 18.26
C SER A 66 -11.61 8.67 18.05
N ASP A 67 -10.32 8.93 18.32
CA ASP A 67 -9.26 7.93 18.33
C ASP A 67 -9.52 6.77 19.32
N ALA A 68 -10.47 6.94 20.25
CA ALA A 68 -10.90 5.91 21.20
C ALA A 68 -11.76 4.80 20.59
N ASN A 69 -12.36 5.02 19.40
CA ASN A 69 -13.18 4.00 18.73
C ASN A 69 -12.82 3.84 17.23
N PRO A 70 -11.76 3.07 16.91
CA PRO A 70 -11.31 2.88 15.53
C PRO A 70 -12.35 2.23 14.62
N GLN A 71 -13.19 1.33 15.14
CA GLN A 71 -14.20 0.64 14.32
C GLN A 71 -15.36 1.58 13.95
N GLY A 72 -15.77 2.43 14.89
CA GLY A 72 -16.68 3.54 14.59
C GLY A 72 -16.09 4.51 13.56
N ALA A 73 -14.79 4.80 13.67
CA ALA A 73 -14.06 5.66 12.74
C ALA A 73 -14.10 5.13 11.30
N ILE A 74 -13.70 3.87 11.11
CA ILE A 74 -13.66 3.20 9.81
C ILE A 74 -15.04 3.21 9.15
N SER A 75 -16.10 2.94 9.92
CA SER A 75 -17.47 2.95 9.41
C SER A 75 -17.90 4.33 8.91
N GLY A 76 -17.53 5.40 9.64
CA GLY A 76 -17.78 6.78 9.20
C GLY A 76 -16.98 7.15 7.95
N LEU A 77 -15.68 6.82 7.94
CA LEU A 77 -14.78 7.12 6.83
C LEU A 77 -15.16 6.40 5.54
N ARG A 78 -15.60 5.14 5.61
CA ARG A 78 -16.13 4.38 4.45
C ARG A 78 -17.34 5.05 3.79
N ARG A 79 -18.12 5.83 4.54
CA ARG A 79 -19.24 6.62 3.98
C ARG A 79 -18.77 7.94 3.39
N ALA A 80 -17.69 8.51 3.92
CA ALA A 80 -17.18 9.83 3.53
C ALA A 80 -16.22 9.77 2.32
N THR A 81 -15.52 8.66 2.12
CA THR A 81 -14.53 8.52 1.05
C THR A 81 -14.54 7.14 0.39
N LYS A 82 -14.07 7.10 -0.85
CA LYS A 82 -13.75 5.86 -1.59
C LYS A 82 -12.28 5.47 -1.47
N ALA A 83 -11.51 6.16 -0.63
CA ALA A 83 -10.10 5.86 -0.41
C ALA A 83 -9.91 4.45 0.20
N ASP A 84 -8.79 3.82 -0.11
CA ASP A 84 -8.36 2.57 0.51
C ASP A 84 -7.80 2.84 1.91
N LEU A 85 -7.06 3.95 2.05
CA LEU A 85 -6.43 4.39 3.27
C LEU A 85 -6.92 5.79 3.67
N VAL A 86 -6.99 6.05 4.97
CA VAL A 86 -7.19 7.39 5.49
C VAL A 86 -6.18 7.66 6.59
N PHE A 87 -5.44 8.76 6.49
CA PHE A 87 -4.73 9.29 7.64
C PHE A 87 -5.63 10.29 8.37
N GLY A 88 -6.18 9.88 9.51
CA GLY A 88 -7.05 10.71 10.33
C GLY A 88 -6.32 11.16 11.59
N GLY A 89 -6.56 12.41 12.01
CA GLY A 89 -5.90 12.93 13.20
C GLY A 89 -6.36 14.32 13.62
N SER A 90 -5.86 14.74 14.77
CA SER A 90 -5.98 16.09 15.31
C SER A 90 -4.62 16.80 15.29
N VAL A 91 -4.62 18.05 14.85
CA VAL A 91 -3.51 18.98 14.91
C VAL A 91 -3.87 19.99 16.00
N VAL A 92 -2.98 20.17 16.97
CA VAL A 92 -3.13 21.12 18.06
C VAL A 92 -1.92 22.04 18.04
N GLU A 93 -2.14 23.34 18.12
CA GLU A 93 -1.07 24.30 18.32
C GLU A 93 -0.79 24.43 19.83
N GLY A 94 0.44 24.12 20.22
CA GLY A 94 0.95 24.23 21.58
C GLY A 94 1.26 25.67 21.97
N LYS A 95 1.58 25.86 23.25
CA LYS A 95 2.23 27.10 23.71
C LYS A 95 3.64 27.10 23.11
N ASP A 96 4.10 28.23 22.58
CA ASP A 96 5.40 28.40 21.92
C ASP A 96 5.47 28.01 20.42
N GLY A 97 4.31 27.81 19.77
CA GLY A 97 4.27 27.57 18.32
C GLY A 97 4.73 26.17 17.92
N GLU A 98 4.65 25.21 18.85
CA GLU A 98 4.73 23.79 18.54
C GLU A 98 3.44 23.32 17.86
N LEU A 99 3.57 22.45 16.86
CA LEU A 99 2.47 21.68 16.29
C LEU A 99 2.54 20.28 16.85
N GLU A 100 1.48 19.89 17.56
CA GLU A 100 1.25 18.52 17.96
C GLU A 100 0.25 17.88 17.00
N LEU A 101 0.60 16.73 16.46
CA LEU A 101 -0.28 15.90 15.65
C LEU A 101 -0.50 14.57 16.35
N ASN A 102 -1.76 14.24 16.62
CA ASN A 102 -2.19 12.92 17.04
C ASN A 102 -2.99 12.28 15.91
N GLY A 103 -2.68 11.05 15.51
CA GLY A 103 -3.40 10.45 14.40
C GLY A 103 -3.19 8.95 14.24
N ARG A 104 -3.87 8.39 13.24
CA ARG A 104 -3.86 6.98 12.85
C ARG A 104 -4.06 6.82 11.36
N ILE A 105 -3.55 5.72 10.84
CA ILE A 105 -3.86 5.25 9.48
C ILE A 105 -4.99 4.22 9.61
N TYR A 106 -6.08 4.47 8.90
CA TYR A 106 -7.23 3.58 8.80
C TYR A 106 -7.17 2.87 7.45
N ASP A 107 -7.10 1.55 7.48
CA ASP A 107 -7.24 0.73 6.29
C ASP A 107 -8.71 0.39 6.08
N LEU A 108 -9.35 1.13 5.18
CA LEU A 108 -10.76 0.98 4.90
C LEU A 108 -11.05 -0.30 4.11
N ALA A 109 -10.06 -0.87 3.41
CA ALA A 109 -10.23 -2.09 2.63
C ALA A 109 -10.37 -3.32 3.54
N VAL A 110 -9.52 -3.45 4.56
CA VAL A 110 -9.60 -4.59 5.50
C VAL A 110 -10.38 -4.27 6.79
N GLY A 111 -10.62 -2.99 7.08
CA GLY A 111 -11.34 -2.59 8.28
C GLY A 111 -10.46 -2.62 9.53
N ASP A 112 -9.20 -2.23 9.36
CA ASP A 112 -8.21 -2.17 10.44
C ASP A 112 -7.65 -0.75 10.62
N ALA A 113 -6.99 -0.51 11.75
CA ALA A 113 -6.36 0.77 12.06
C ALA A 113 -4.98 0.57 12.70
N SER A 114 -4.03 1.41 12.31
CA SER A 114 -2.72 1.46 12.94
C SER A 114 -2.82 1.83 14.43
N LYS A 115 -1.72 1.62 15.15
CA LYS A 115 -1.52 2.26 16.45
C LYS A 115 -1.60 3.78 16.32
N ALA A 116 -2.03 4.43 17.40
CA ALA A 116 -1.97 5.89 17.52
C ALA A 116 -0.52 6.36 17.40
N ILE A 117 -0.33 7.44 16.67
CA ILE A 117 0.93 8.17 16.61
C ILE A 117 0.75 9.57 17.15
N ARG A 118 1.83 10.05 17.75
CA ARG A 118 2.00 11.42 18.19
C ARG A 118 3.27 11.96 17.58
N PHE A 119 3.16 13.07 16.86
CA PHE A 119 4.29 13.83 16.34
C PHE A 119 4.25 15.22 16.96
N THR A 120 5.42 15.72 17.34
CA THR A 120 5.62 17.08 17.85
C THR A 120 6.68 17.73 16.99
N GLY A 121 6.39 18.91 16.44
CA GLY A 121 7.35 19.67 15.66
C GLY A 121 7.15 21.17 15.84
N VAL A 122 8.11 21.97 15.41
CA VAL A 122 7.98 23.44 15.42
C VAL A 122 7.13 23.85 14.22
N ARG A 123 6.17 24.78 14.38
CA ARG A 123 5.26 25.23 13.31
C ARG A 123 5.98 25.66 12.02
N ASN A 124 7.15 26.27 12.16
CA ASN A 124 7.97 26.73 11.04
C ASN A 124 8.65 25.59 10.25
N ASP A 125 8.63 24.36 10.75
CA ASP A 125 9.19 23.17 10.08
C ASP A 125 8.11 22.17 9.64
N THR A 126 6.95 22.71 9.23
CA THR A 126 5.86 21.95 8.60
C THR A 126 6.36 21.02 7.46
N PRO A 127 7.31 21.43 6.59
CA PRO A 127 7.84 20.54 5.56
C PRO A 127 8.59 19.31 6.10
N ALA A 128 9.40 19.43 7.17
CA ALA A 128 10.05 18.24 7.73
C ALA A 128 9.01 17.31 8.36
N LEU A 129 8.06 17.85 9.13
CA LEU A 129 6.98 17.05 9.72
C LEU A 129 6.19 16.29 8.65
N ALA A 130 5.86 16.94 7.53
CA ALA A 130 5.20 16.31 6.39
C ALA A 130 6.03 15.17 5.78
N ARG A 131 7.35 15.34 5.62
CA ARG A 131 8.24 14.29 5.13
C ARG A 131 8.29 13.09 6.08
N GLU A 132 8.37 13.34 7.38
CA GLU A 132 8.40 12.28 8.38
C GLU A 132 7.08 11.50 8.42
N LEU A 133 5.95 12.21 8.36
CA LEU A 133 4.62 11.59 8.28
C LEU A 133 4.44 10.80 6.99
N ALA A 134 4.85 11.34 5.84
CA ALA A 134 4.80 10.60 4.59
C ALA A 134 5.66 9.33 4.65
N ARG A 135 6.86 9.40 5.24
CA ARG A 135 7.72 8.23 5.48
C ARG A 135 7.04 7.22 6.39
N TYR A 136 6.45 7.66 7.50
CA TYR A 136 5.69 6.79 8.41
C TYR A 136 4.51 6.12 7.70
N MET A 137 3.73 6.88 6.93
CA MET A 137 2.59 6.38 6.18
C MET A 137 2.98 5.34 5.13
N ARG A 138 4.11 5.53 4.43
CA ARG A 138 4.68 4.51 3.55
C ARG A 138 5.12 3.26 4.33
N ALA A 139 5.71 3.42 5.50
CA ALA A 139 6.16 2.28 6.31
C ALA A 139 5.00 1.46 6.91
N GLN A 140 3.84 2.08 7.14
CA GLN A 140 2.70 1.43 7.80
C GLN A 140 1.60 0.97 6.86
N ALA A 141 1.44 1.60 5.70
CA ALA A 141 0.51 1.09 4.70
C ALA A 141 0.97 -0.31 4.27
N PRO A 142 0.10 -1.33 4.16
CA PRO A 142 0.52 -2.58 3.56
C PRO A 142 0.84 -2.37 2.07
N LEU A 143 1.78 -3.11 1.50
CA LEU A 143 1.91 -3.15 0.05
C LEU A 143 0.70 -3.85 -0.58
N ARG A 144 0.20 -3.30 -1.69
CA ARG A 144 -0.94 -3.83 -2.41
C ARG A 144 -0.62 -3.93 -3.90
N GLY A 145 -0.97 -5.05 -4.50
CA GLY A 145 -0.78 -5.29 -5.92
C GLY A 145 -1.87 -6.19 -6.49
N GLU A 146 -1.65 -6.65 -7.70
CA GLU A 146 -2.54 -7.54 -8.44
C GLU A 146 -1.71 -8.62 -9.13
N ILE A 147 -2.27 -9.83 -9.20
CA ILE A 147 -1.72 -10.90 -10.04
C ILE A 147 -2.00 -10.55 -11.49
N THR A 148 -0.97 -10.31 -12.29
CA THR A 148 -1.11 -9.99 -13.73
C THR A 148 -0.93 -11.20 -14.62
N GLY A 149 -0.28 -12.25 -14.12
CA GLY A 149 -0.03 -13.48 -14.86
C GLY A 149 0.24 -14.65 -13.94
N MET A 150 -0.01 -15.86 -14.45
CA MET A 150 0.25 -17.09 -13.72
C MET A 150 0.79 -18.17 -14.65
N ARG A 151 1.78 -18.90 -14.18
CA ARG A 151 2.30 -20.10 -14.83
C ARG A 151 2.69 -21.12 -13.76
N ASP A 152 2.06 -22.29 -13.82
CA ASP A 152 2.24 -23.35 -12.84
C ASP A 152 1.98 -22.85 -11.40
N ASN A 153 3.01 -22.86 -10.55
CA ASN A 153 2.96 -22.36 -9.18
C ASN A 153 3.49 -20.92 -9.02
N ARG A 154 3.82 -20.25 -10.13
CA ARG A 154 4.38 -18.90 -10.14
C ARG A 154 3.36 -17.88 -10.56
N VAL A 155 3.39 -16.74 -9.88
CA VAL A 155 2.53 -15.59 -10.14
C VAL A 155 3.39 -14.38 -10.44
N LEU A 156 2.98 -13.59 -11.42
CA LEU A 156 3.56 -12.28 -11.71
C LEU A 156 2.68 -11.23 -11.05
N LEU A 157 3.30 -10.31 -10.32
CA LEU A 157 2.65 -9.21 -9.63
C LEU A 157 3.06 -7.88 -10.25
N ASN A 158 2.13 -6.93 -10.34
CA ASN A 158 2.41 -5.55 -10.78
C ASN A 158 2.98 -4.65 -9.68
N ILE A 159 3.82 -5.19 -8.81
CA ILE A 159 4.54 -4.45 -7.77
C ILE A 159 5.99 -4.94 -7.73
N GLY A 160 6.95 -4.03 -7.55
CA GLY A 160 8.38 -4.32 -7.61
C GLY A 160 9.18 -3.66 -6.49
N TYR A 161 10.52 -3.62 -6.62
CA TYR A 161 11.39 -3.06 -5.60
C TYR A 161 11.17 -1.55 -5.40
N GLU A 162 10.72 -0.81 -6.44
CA GLU A 162 10.39 0.61 -6.34
C GLU A 162 9.15 0.86 -5.47
N ASP A 163 8.28 -0.16 -5.35
CA ASP A 163 7.14 -0.13 -4.43
C ASP A 163 7.54 -0.53 -3.01
N GLY A 164 8.73 -1.14 -2.85
CA GLY A 164 9.25 -1.67 -1.58
C GLY A 164 9.17 -3.20 -1.47
N VAL A 165 8.83 -3.91 -2.55
CA VAL A 165 8.80 -5.39 -2.55
C VAL A 165 10.21 -5.95 -2.46
N GLN A 166 10.43 -6.93 -1.59
CA GLN A 166 11.72 -7.62 -1.45
C GLN A 166 11.56 -9.13 -1.68
N PRO A 167 12.59 -9.82 -2.22
CA PRO A 167 12.63 -11.28 -2.20
C PRO A 167 12.48 -11.80 -0.77
N GLY A 168 11.61 -12.78 -0.58
CA GLY A 168 11.25 -13.33 0.72
C GLY A 168 10.01 -12.70 1.36
N SER A 169 9.51 -11.56 0.90
CA SER A 169 8.25 -10.97 1.38
C SER A 169 7.06 -11.92 1.17
N TYR A 170 6.07 -11.85 2.05
CA TYR A 170 4.86 -12.68 2.01
C TYR A 170 3.65 -11.82 1.68
N PHE A 171 2.72 -12.38 0.91
CA PHE A 171 1.47 -11.71 0.56
C PHE A 171 0.29 -12.67 0.70
N ALA A 172 -0.79 -12.16 1.27
CA ALA A 172 -2.10 -12.76 1.23
C ALA A 172 -2.77 -12.45 -0.11
N ILE A 173 -3.45 -13.44 -0.69
CA ILE A 173 -4.18 -13.30 -1.96
C ILE A 173 -5.65 -13.17 -1.64
N ASN A 174 -6.28 -12.11 -2.13
CA ASN A 174 -7.70 -11.82 -1.98
C ASN A 174 -8.38 -11.87 -3.35
N ARG A 175 -9.50 -12.58 -3.44
CA ARG A 175 -10.19 -12.74 -4.72
C ARG A 175 -10.79 -11.41 -5.21
N ALA A 176 -10.60 -11.09 -6.48
CA ALA A 176 -11.28 -9.96 -7.12
C ALA A 176 -12.81 -10.09 -6.98
N GLY A 177 -13.47 -9.01 -6.52
CA GLY A 177 -14.93 -8.95 -6.41
C GLY A 177 -15.57 -9.84 -5.33
N ALA A 178 -14.77 -10.56 -4.54
CA ALA A 178 -15.30 -11.26 -3.37
C ALA A 178 -15.62 -10.28 -2.23
N ALA A 179 -16.44 -10.72 -1.27
CA ALA A 179 -16.60 -10.01 -0.01
C ALA A 179 -15.21 -9.76 0.61
N ARG A 180 -14.99 -8.54 1.11
CA ARG A 180 -13.71 -8.12 1.71
C ARG A 180 -13.26 -9.16 2.75
N GLY A 181 -12.02 -9.65 2.63
CA GLY A 181 -11.45 -10.67 3.51
C GLY A 181 -11.56 -12.13 3.01
N ALA A 182 -12.14 -12.38 1.83
CA ALA A 182 -12.12 -13.72 1.23
C ALA A 182 -10.71 -14.06 0.68
N GLN A 183 -9.89 -14.66 1.54
CA GLN A 183 -8.54 -15.07 1.20
C GLN A 183 -8.53 -16.32 0.31
N ALA A 184 -7.95 -16.19 -0.88
CA ALA A 184 -7.79 -17.26 -1.85
C ALA A 184 -6.52 -18.09 -1.61
N GLY A 185 -5.51 -17.53 -0.96
CA GLY A 185 -4.25 -18.21 -0.66
C GLY A 185 -3.16 -17.29 -0.15
N GLN A 186 -1.92 -17.77 -0.23
CA GLN A 186 -0.71 -17.02 0.13
C GLN A 186 0.40 -17.27 -0.88
N LEU A 187 1.28 -16.29 -1.03
CA LEU A 187 2.49 -16.39 -1.85
C LEU A 187 3.71 -15.85 -1.11
N ARG A 188 4.89 -16.26 -1.58
CA ARG A 188 6.19 -15.69 -1.20
C ARG A 188 6.86 -15.11 -2.43
N ILE A 189 7.42 -13.91 -2.32
CA ILE A 189 8.19 -13.30 -3.40
C ILE A 189 9.52 -14.03 -3.56
N ILE A 190 9.82 -14.46 -4.78
CA ILE A 190 11.08 -15.13 -5.13
C ILE A 190 12.04 -14.21 -5.88
N SER A 191 11.52 -13.23 -6.62
CA SER A 191 12.31 -12.19 -7.29
C SER A 191 11.48 -10.92 -7.46
N ALA A 192 12.15 -9.78 -7.48
CA ALA A 192 11.55 -8.48 -7.73
C ALA A 192 12.45 -7.67 -8.67
N ASP A 193 11.86 -7.18 -9.76
CA ASP A 193 12.42 -6.16 -10.63
C ASP A 193 11.87 -4.79 -10.19
N ALA A 194 12.15 -3.72 -10.95
CA ALA A 194 11.73 -2.36 -10.60
C ALA A 194 10.23 -2.24 -10.35
N TRP A 195 9.43 -2.86 -11.23
CA TRP A 195 7.99 -2.62 -11.29
C TRP A 195 7.16 -3.90 -11.17
N PHE A 196 7.80 -5.05 -11.21
CA PHE A 196 7.14 -6.35 -11.17
C PHE A 196 7.88 -7.26 -10.23
N SER A 197 7.16 -8.24 -9.68
CA SER A 197 7.76 -9.29 -8.87
C SER A 197 7.16 -10.62 -9.25
N THR A 198 7.98 -11.67 -9.12
CA THR A 198 7.52 -13.04 -9.25
C THR A 198 7.37 -13.62 -7.85
N GLY A 199 6.19 -14.19 -7.58
CA GLY A 199 5.91 -14.94 -6.38
C GLY A 199 5.73 -16.42 -6.66
N GLU A 200 5.96 -17.24 -5.65
CA GLU A 200 5.57 -18.64 -5.59
C GLU A 200 4.35 -18.79 -4.68
N LEU A 201 3.32 -19.49 -5.15
CA LEU A 201 2.15 -19.81 -4.34
C LEU A 201 2.52 -20.86 -3.28
N LEU A 202 2.30 -20.52 -2.01
CA LEU A 202 2.57 -21.41 -0.88
C LEU A 202 1.36 -22.27 -0.54
N SER A 203 0.18 -21.64 -0.56
CA SER A 203 -1.06 -22.27 -0.14
C SER A 203 -2.24 -21.74 -0.93
N ARG A 204 -3.27 -22.58 -1.06
CA ARG A 204 -4.57 -22.22 -1.63
C ARG A 204 -5.61 -22.55 -0.59
N SER A 205 -6.49 -21.61 -0.30
CA SER A 205 -7.68 -21.87 0.51
C SER A 205 -8.54 -22.93 -0.19
N ARG A 206 -9.14 -23.84 0.57
CA ARG A 206 -9.94 -24.94 -0.01
C ARG A 206 -11.02 -24.41 -0.94
N GLY A 207 -11.05 -24.93 -2.18
CA GLY A 207 -12.03 -24.55 -3.20
C GLY A 207 -11.84 -23.15 -3.81
N GLN A 208 -10.76 -22.44 -3.46
CA GLN A 208 -10.43 -21.13 -4.03
C GLN A 208 -9.42 -21.29 -5.16
N LYS A 209 -9.74 -20.73 -6.33
CA LYS A 209 -8.82 -20.64 -7.46
C LYS A 209 -8.17 -19.27 -7.45
N VAL A 210 -6.84 -19.24 -7.49
CA VAL A 210 -6.05 -18.03 -7.73
C VAL A 210 -6.01 -17.76 -9.23
N SER A 211 -6.27 -16.52 -9.64
CA SER A 211 -6.32 -16.11 -11.05
C SER A 211 -5.71 -14.72 -11.25
N PRO A 212 -5.29 -14.36 -12.48
CA PRO A 212 -5.03 -12.97 -12.82
C PRO A 212 -6.22 -12.06 -12.49
N GLY A 213 -5.94 -10.86 -11.97
CA GLY A 213 -6.92 -9.94 -11.42
C GLY A 213 -7.11 -10.03 -9.91
N ASP A 214 -6.69 -11.13 -9.26
CA ASP A 214 -6.74 -11.24 -7.80
C ASP A 214 -5.79 -10.23 -7.14
N ALA A 215 -6.27 -9.63 -6.06
CA ALA A 215 -5.50 -8.64 -5.30
C ALA A 215 -4.53 -9.34 -4.36
N VAL A 216 -3.34 -8.78 -4.20
CA VAL A 216 -2.36 -9.23 -3.21
C VAL A 216 -2.14 -8.12 -2.19
N VAL A 217 -2.01 -8.50 -0.92
CA VAL A 217 -1.77 -7.58 0.20
C VAL A 217 -0.63 -8.15 1.02
N GLU A 218 0.33 -7.32 1.37
CA GLU A 218 1.46 -7.71 2.22
C GLU A 218 0.97 -8.34 3.53
N ASP A 219 1.48 -9.52 3.83
CA ASP A 219 1.15 -10.28 5.03
C ASP A 219 2.26 -10.04 6.06
N VAL A 220 2.07 -8.99 6.87
CA VAL A 220 3.07 -8.52 7.84
C VAL A 220 3.21 -9.45 9.04
N ASP A 221 2.21 -10.32 9.29
CA ASP A 221 2.19 -11.24 10.43
C ASP A 221 3.11 -12.47 10.21
N TYR A 222 3.42 -12.81 8.95
CA TYR A 222 4.25 -13.99 8.65
C TYR A 222 5.73 -13.84 9.04
N GLY A 223 6.21 -12.60 9.24
CA GLY A 223 7.56 -12.32 9.74
C GLY A 223 7.77 -12.67 11.22
N LEU A 224 6.70 -12.94 11.98
CA LEU A 224 6.75 -13.35 13.39
C LEU A 224 6.55 -14.86 13.59
N ILE A 225 6.36 -15.61 12.50
CA ILE A 225 6.15 -17.07 12.52
C ILE A 225 7.11 -17.74 11.52
N ALA A 226 8.38 -17.38 11.57
CA ALA A 226 9.44 -18.26 11.09
C ALA A 226 10.16 -18.83 12.34
N PRO A 227 10.23 -20.16 12.53
CA PRO A 227 11.04 -20.76 13.57
C PRO A 227 12.53 -20.47 13.39
#